data_AF-A0A3D3CJW8-F1
#
_entry.id   AF-A0A3D3CJW8-F1
#
_cell.length_a   1.000
_cell.length_b   1.000
_cell.length_c   1.000
_cell.angle_alpha   90.00
_cell.angle_beta   90.00
_cell.angle_gamma   90.00
#
_symmetry.space_group_name_H-M   'P 1'
#
loop_
_entity.id
_entity.type
_entity.pdbx_description
1 polymer ?
#
loop_
_entity_poly.entity_id
_entity_poly.type
_entity_poly.pdbx_seq_one_letter_code
_entity_poly.pdbx_strand_id
1 'polypeptide(L)' 'REFIDELVKKGELSESQGAKLVKEWTEKADKSTSELSKSISDLVTKTIEKISLPTKEDVSQLNKKIEELSERIKKLEGTP' A
#
# COMPACT_ATOMS: atom_id res chain seq x y z
N ARG A 1 -18.80 3.80 19.89
CA ARG A 1 -20.00 4.67 19.73
C ARG A 1 -20.90 4.55 20.95
N GLU A 2 -21.28 3.33 21.34
CA GLU A 2 -22.15 3.07 22.51
C GLU A 2 -21.70 3.72 23.83
N PHE A 3 -20.39 3.81 24.10
CA PHE A 3 -19.88 4.48 25.32
C PHE A 3 -20.24 5.99 25.39
N ILE A 4 -20.18 6.71 24.27
CA ILE A 4 -20.55 8.14 24.23
C ILE A 4 -22.08 8.28 24.33
N ASP A 5 -22.81 7.38 23.67
CA ASP A 5 -24.27 7.36 23.73
C ASP A 5 -24.79 7.04 25.15
N GLU A 6 -24.09 6.20 25.92
CA GLU A 6 -24.39 5.97 27.33
C GLU A 6 -24.16 7.20 28.21
N LEU A 7 -23.08 7.96 27.98
CA LEU A 7 -22.79 9.18 28.73
C LEU A 7 -23.82 10.29 28.44
N VAL A 8 -24.30 10.36 27.19
CA VAL A 8 -25.41 11.25 26.81
C VAL A 8 -26.71 10.82 27.50
N LYS A 9 -27.02 9.51 27.49
CA LYS A 9 -28.21 8.96 28.16
C LYS A 9 -28.18 9.14 29.68
N LYS A 10 -27.00 9.10 30.31
CA LYS A 10 -26.81 9.35 31.75
C LYS A 10 -26.90 10.84 32.10
N GLY A 11 -27.00 11.74 31.11
CA GLY A 11 -27.06 13.19 31.31
C GLY A 11 -25.72 13.81 31.68
N GLU A 12 -24.63 13.03 31.64
CA GLU A 12 -23.26 13.52 31.88
C GLU A 12 -22.75 14.37 30.71
N LEU A 13 -23.34 14.18 29.52
CA LEU A 13 -23.09 14.95 28.32
C LEU A 13 -24.39 15.36 27.65
N SER A 14 -24.44 16.57 27.10
CA SER A 14 -25.53 16.95 26.21
C SER A 14 -25.42 16.22 24.86
N GLU A 15 -26.54 16.03 24.15
CA GLU A 15 -26.56 15.42 22.82
C GLU A 15 -25.61 16.13 21.83
N SER A 16 -25.53 17.47 21.91
CA SER A 16 -24.63 18.28 21.10
C SER A 16 -23.15 17.98 21.37
N GLN A 17 -22.78 17.81 22.65
CA GLN A 17 -21.41 17.46 23.03
C GLN A 17 -21.06 16.02 22.64
N GLY A 18 -21.99 15.08 22.80
CA GLY A 18 -21.81 13.69 22.36
C GLY A 18 -21.59 13.58 20.85
N ALA A 19 -22.43 14.24 20.06
CA ALA A 19 -22.30 14.26 18.60
C ALA A 19 -20.96 14.84 18.13
N LYS A 20 -20.49 15.91 18.78
CA LYS A 20 -19.18 16.51 18.49
C LYS A 20 -18.03 15.55 18.79
N LEU A 21 -18.06 14.86 19.93
CA LEU A 21 -17.02 13.89 20.31
C LEU A 21 -16.99 12.68 19.38
N VAL A 22 -18.15 12.15 18.98
CA VAL A 22 -18.21 11.04 18.01
C VAL A 22 -17.60 11.46 16.67
N LYS A 23 -17.90 12.68 16.22
CA LYS A 23 -17.35 13.23 14.98
C LYS A 23 -15.83 13.39 15.06
N GLU A 24 -15.32 14.03 16.11
CA GLU A 24 -13.88 14.23 16.32
C GLU A 24 -13.13 12.90 16.45
N TRP A 25 -13.70 11.92 17.16
CA TRP A 25 -13.12 10.59 17.28
C TRP A 25 -13.08 9.85 15.95
N THR A 26 -14.15 9.93 15.16
CA THR A 26 -14.22 9.30 13.83
C THR A 26 -13.20 9.95 12.89
N GLU A 27 -13.15 11.29 12.83
CA GLU A 27 -12.18 12.01 11.99
C GLU A 27 -10.73 11.69 12.38
N LYS A 28 -10.44 11.56 13.69
CA LYS A 28 -9.13 11.18 14.19
C LYS A 28 -8.79 9.74 13.83
N ALA A 29 -9.76 8.82 13.96
CA ALA A 29 -9.59 7.41 13.60
C ALA A 29 -9.33 7.24 12.09
N ASP A 30 -10.06 7.97 11.24
CA ASP A 30 -9.86 7.96 9.78
C ASP A 30 -8.47 8.48 9.40
N LYS A 31 -8.04 9.61 9.99
CA LYS A 31 -6.70 10.15 9.79
C LYS A 31 -5.61 9.16 10.21
N SER A 32 -5.72 8.61 11.42
CA SER A 32 -4.74 7.62 11.92
C SER A 32 -4.70 6.36 11.06
N THR A 33 -5.85 5.89 10.56
CA THR A 33 -5.91 4.72 9.66
C THR A 33 -5.25 5.02 8.31
N SER A 34 -5.47 6.21 7.75
CA SER A 34 -4.82 6.64 6.52
C SER A 34 -3.30 6.77 6.66
N GLU A 35 -2.83 7.39 7.74
CA GLU A 35 -1.40 7.52 8.05
C GLU A 35 -0.73 6.16 8.28
N LEU A 36 -1.41 5.24 8.98
CA LEU A 36 -0.94 3.87 9.15
C LEU A 36 -0.82 3.14 7.81
N SER A 37 -1.84 3.25 6.95
CA SER A 37 -1.85 2.61 5.63
C SER A 37 -0.73 3.13 4.73
N LYS A 38 -0.44 4.44 4.78
CA LYS A 38 0.71 5.05 4.10
C LYS A 38 2.03 4.52 4.66
N SER A 39 2.18 4.50 5.99
CA SER A 39 3.40 4.00 6.64
C SER A 39 3.69 2.54 6.30
N ILE A 40 2.65 1.70 6.23
CA ILE A 40 2.77 0.30 5.82
C ILE A 40 3.18 0.21 4.35
N SER A 41 2.54 0.98 3.47
CA SER A 41 2.87 1.00 2.03
C SER A 41 4.32 1.44 1.80
N ASP A 42 4.79 2.46 2.53
CA ASP A 42 6.17 2.95 2.47
C ASP A 42 7.16 1.90 3.00
N LEU A 43 6.82 1.18 4.07
CA LEU A 43 7.62 0.09 4.62
C LEU A 43 7.77 -1.05 3.62
N VAL A 44 6.68 -1.46 2.99
CA VAL A 44 6.68 -2.50 1.96
C VAL A 44 7.52 -2.05 0.77
N THR A 45 7.30 -0.82 0.28
CA THR A 45 8.05 -0.26 -0.85
C THR A 45 9.55 -0.21 -0.55
N LYS A 46 9.95 0.34 0.60
CA LYS A 46 11.36 0.38 1.04
C LYS A 46 11.96 -1.01 1.21
N THR A 47 11.17 -2.01 1.61
CA THR A 47 11.65 -3.39 1.74
C THR A 47 11.87 -4.01 0.38
N ILE A 48 10.95 -3.78 -0.58
CA ILE A 48 11.08 -4.20 -1.97
C ILE A 48 12.20 -3.46 -2.69
N GLU A 49 12.51 -2.21 -2.33
CA GLU A 49 13.68 -1.49 -2.88
C GLU A 49 15.00 -2.03 -2.31
N LYS A 50 15.01 -2.44 -1.04
CA LYS A 50 16.22 -2.96 -0.36
C LYS A 50 16.55 -4.39 -0.73
N ILE A 51 15.55 -5.23 -0.96
CA ILE A 51 15.77 -6.52 -1.59
C ILE A 51 15.83 -6.19 -3.08
N SER A 52 16.98 -6.32 -3.73
CA SER A 52 17.11 -6.10 -5.17
C SER A 52 16.32 -7.16 -5.96
N LEU A 53 14.99 -7.08 -5.89
CA LEU A 53 14.03 -7.91 -6.60
C LEU A 53 13.93 -7.36 -8.01
N PRO A 54 14.38 -8.10 -9.04
CA PRO A 54 14.16 -7.68 -10.41
C PRO A 54 12.66 -7.52 -10.64
N THR A 55 12.29 -6.38 -11.20
CA THR A 55 10.91 -6.08 -11.56
C THR A 55 10.46 -6.96 -12.73
N LYS A 56 9.15 -7.02 -12.99
CA LYS A 56 8.64 -7.69 -14.18
C LYS A 56 9.22 -7.11 -15.47
N GLU A 57 9.51 -5.81 -15.49
CA GLU A 57 10.15 -5.12 -16.61
C GLU A 57 11.59 -5.61 -16.81
N ASP A 58 12.35 -5.75 -15.73
CA ASP A 58 13.74 -6.25 -15.78
C ASP A 58 13.79 -7.67 -16.37
N VAL A 59 12.86 -8.54 -15.97
CA VAL A 59 12.73 -9.90 -16.52
C VAL A 59 12.35 -9.88 -17.99
N SER A 60 11.43 -8.99 -18.39
CA SER A 60 11.01 -8.81 -19.79
C SER A 60 12.19 -8.36 -20.67
N GLN A 61 12.96 -7.38 -20.20
CA GLN A 61 14.16 -6.91 -20.91
C GLN A 61 15.22 -8.00 -21.01
N LEU A 62 15.39 -8.82 -19.96
CA LEU A 62 16.31 -9.95 -19.99
C LEU A 62 15.90 -10.99 -21.05
N ASN A 63 14.61 -11.34 -21.10
CA ASN A 63 14.07 -12.27 -22.10
C ASN A 63 14.29 -11.75 -23.52
N LYS A 64 14.03 -10.47 -23.78
CA LYS A 64 14.26 -9.87 -25.10
C LYS A 64 15.74 -9.93 -25.50
N LYS A 65 16.66 -9.63 -24.57
CA LYS A 65 18.10 -9.77 -24.82
C LYS A 65 18.49 -11.22 -25.11
N ILE A 66 17.90 -12.19 -24.41
CA ILE A 66 18.13 -13.61 -24.65
C ILE A 66 17.63 -14.02 -26.04
N GLU A 67 16.46 -13.55 -26.48
CA GLU A 67 15.95 -13.80 -27.83
C GLU A 67 16.86 -13.19 -28.90
N GLU A 68 17.25 -11.93 -28.76
CA GLU A 68 18.16 -11.26 -29.70
C GLU A 68 19.52 -11.98 -29.80
N LEU A 69 20.07 -12.41 -28.66
CA LEU A 69 21.30 -13.20 -28.63
C LEU A 69 21.10 -14.57 -29.29
N SER A 70 19.98 -15.24 -29.02
CA SER A 70 19.64 -16.53 -29.62
C SER A 70 19.50 -16.44 -31.14
N GLU A 71 18.88 -15.37 -31.66
CA GLU A 71 18.80 -15.12 -33.10
C GLU A 71 20.16 -14.85 -33.73
N ARG A 72 21.01 -14.06 -33.06
CA ARG A 72 22.37 -13.79 -33.54
C ARG A 72 23.22 -15.05 -33.57
N ILE A 73 23.12 -15.89 -32.54
CA ILE A 73 23.78 -17.18 -32.49
C ILE A 73 23.28 -18.07 -33.64
N LYS A 74 21.97 -18.21 -33.85
CA LYS A 74 21.42 -18.97 -35.00
C LYS A 74 21.96 -18.48 -36.36
N LYS A 75 22.06 -17.17 -36.56
CA LYS A 75 22.60 -16.57 -37.78
C LYS A 75 24.11 -16.85 -37.96
N LEU A 76 24.85 -16.92 -36.86
CA LEU A 76 26.31 -17.16 -36.86
C LEU A 76 26.66 -18.64 -36.93
N GLU A 77 25.90 -19.50 -36.26
CA GLU A 77 26.09 -20.95 -36.27
C GLU A 77 25.68 -21.59 -37.59
N GLY A 78 25.10 -20.83 -38.52
CA GLY A 78 24.89 -21.24 -39.91
C GLY A 78 24.22 -22.62 -40.02
N THR A 79 23.36 -22.95 -39.07
CA THR A 79 22.70 -24.25 -39.07
C THR A 79 21.61 -24.21 -40.15
N PRO A 80 21.65 -25.12 -41.14
CA PRO A 80 20.67 -25.16 -42.22
C PRO A 80 19.24 -25.38 -41.73
#